data_AF-A0A2V3A4G2-F1
#
_entry.id   AF-A0A2V3A4G2-F1
#
_cell.length_a   1.000
_cell.length_b   1.000
_cell.length_c   1.000
_cell.angle_alpha   90.00
_cell.angle_beta   90.00
_cell.angle_gamma   90.00
#
_symmetry.space_group_name_H-M   'P 1'
#
loop_
_entity.id
_entity.type
_entity.pdbx_description
1 polymer ?
#
loop_
_entity_poly.entity_id
_entity_poly.type
_entity_poly.pdbx_seq_one_letter_code
_entity_poly.pdbx_strand_id
1 'polypeptide(L)'
;MKLPPEFEDQYVKEVIYNRSLENLPDEKWELIEGYENYAISNYGRIKSLERDAPSLFGKERYQPEMILKLVFIKHFNKYLNRYFYNVNGRLSIDGKKTEKPISRLVYYHFVEKFDMNDQRIYIETIDGNRLHLHSSNLKKISASERSLKVFQKNRIKNRHILYLQPVSQYTTEGKLVAHFDSFYAAEKAFGISVTAIYSAITNEVLITGGYRWFLQSKPPKKEDFNSTDTSKRIFNEELWQRLGRPKINKRNPPACMNLSIEDIPGEQWKPLPGFEKQYSISNKGRVKRWGAWNVTGRRIFKKDYILPQYVEFKDDTVYSMYVILDNLADKKKKISIEIIRFLYYCFIKEFDLNSKTLIIINKNKPQWKADASKIILQKVKNLPKDKKLKSIRIIANSGLLFNSFLWEKLGKPKIDKKNPPAILNLSLKDLPDEQWKPLPDYEDKYVISNKGRIKKISHYGIQIFQSFQ
;
A
#
# COMPACT_ATOMS: atom_id res chain seq x y z
N MET A 1 -18.38 -13.58 -12.86
CA MET A 1 -17.69 -13.71 -14.17
C MET A 1 -18.44 -14.78 -14.98
N LYS A 2 -18.55 -14.66 -16.31
CA LYS A 2 -19.04 -15.75 -17.17
C LYS A 2 -17.85 -16.66 -17.53
N LEU A 3 -18.05 -17.98 -17.57
CA LEU A 3 -17.02 -18.90 -18.09
C LEU A 3 -16.87 -18.69 -19.60
N PRO A 4 -15.67 -18.86 -20.16
CA PRO A 4 -15.51 -18.94 -21.60
C PRO A 4 -16.23 -20.19 -22.17
N PRO A 5 -16.77 -20.13 -23.41
CA PRO A 5 -17.54 -21.24 -24.01
C PRO A 5 -16.80 -22.58 -24.04
N GLU A 6 -15.48 -22.56 -24.18
CA GLU A 6 -14.65 -23.77 -24.22
C GLU A 6 -14.60 -24.54 -22.89
N PHE A 7 -15.08 -23.95 -21.79
CA PHE A 7 -15.21 -24.60 -20.49
C PHE A 7 -16.66 -24.94 -20.13
N GLU A 8 -17.64 -24.69 -21.01
CA GLU A 8 -19.06 -24.97 -20.78
C GLU A 8 -19.46 -26.34 -21.36
N ASP A 9 -18.92 -27.39 -20.76
CA ASP A 9 -19.32 -28.78 -21.06
C ASP A 9 -20.73 -29.11 -20.52
N GLN A 10 -21.16 -30.35 -20.78
CA GLN A 10 -22.47 -30.84 -20.36
C GLN A 10 -22.64 -30.78 -18.83
N TYR A 11 -21.62 -31.16 -18.06
CA TYR A 11 -21.65 -31.12 -16.60
C TYR A 11 -21.87 -29.69 -16.08
N VAL A 12 -21.17 -28.72 -16.65
CA VAL A 12 -21.33 -27.31 -16.26
C VAL A 12 -22.76 -26.83 -16.53
N LYS A 13 -23.33 -27.17 -17.67
CA LYS A 13 -24.69 -26.75 -18.06
C LYS A 13 -25.77 -27.40 -17.20
N GLU A 14 -25.69 -28.71 -17.02
CA GLU A 14 -26.74 -29.51 -16.37
C GLU A 14 -26.65 -29.48 -14.84
N VAL A 15 -25.46 -29.22 -14.29
CA VAL A 15 -25.22 -29.26 -12.84
C VAL A 15 -24.89 -27.88 -12.30
N ILE A 16 -23.79 -27.26 -12.76
CA ILE A 16 -23.25 -26.04 -12.16
C ILE A 16 -24.13 -24.81 -12.43
N TYR A 17 -24.73 -24.73 -13.62
CA TYR A 17 -25.66 -23.67 -14.01
C TYR A 17 -27.11 -23.95 -13.64
N ASN A 18 -27.44 -25.20 -13.29
CA ASN A 18 -28.79 -25.59 -12.97
C ASN A 18 -29.21 -25.00 -11.62
N ARG A 19 -30.28 -24.20 -11.65
CA ARG A 19 -30.87 -23.52 -10.49
C ARG A 19 -32.25 -24.05 -10.12
N SER A 20 -32.69 -25.15 -10.74
CA SER A 20 -33.93 -25.83 -10.39
C SER A 20 -33.82 -26.44 -9.00
N LEU A 21 -34.91 -26.37 -8.23
CA LEU A 21 -35.03 -27.04 -6.93
C LEU A 21 -35.17 -28.56 -7.08
N GLU A 22 -35.52 -29.04 -8.27
CA GLU A 22 -35.56 -30.46 -8.60
C GLU A 22 -34.18 -31.08 -8.38
N ASN A 23 -34.21 -32.28 -7.79
CA ASN A 23 -33.00 -33.06 -7.56
C ASN A 23 -32.51 -33.67 -8.87
N LEU A 24 -31.20 -33.67 -9.05
CA LEU A 24 -30.58 -34.48 -10.10
C LEU A 24 -30.66 -35.97 -9.74
N PRO A 25 -30.51 -36.90 -10.72
CA PRO A 25 -30.42 -38.32 -10.43
C PRO A 25 -29.35 -38.60 -9.36
N ASP A 26 -29.68 -39.38 -8.35
CA ASP A 26 -28.81 -39.73 -7.22
C ASP A 26 -28.22 -38.54 -6.45
N GLU A 27 -28.86 -37.37 -6.52
CA GLU A 27 -28.43 -36.19 -5.76
C GLU A 27 -28.75 -36.34 -4.28
N LYS A 28 -27.71 -36.26 -3.46
CA LYS A 28 -27.77 -36.29 -2.00
C LYS A 28 -27.40 -34.92 -1.47
N TRP A 29 -28.09 -34.47 -0.43
CA TRP A 29 -27.90 -33.17 0.20
C TRP A 29 -27.46 -33.32 1.66
N GLU A 30 -26.48 -32.52 2.07
CA GLU A 30 -25.97 -32.45 3.44
C GLU A 30 -25.94 -31.01 3.93
N LEU A 31 -26.20 -30.77 5.22
CA LEU A 31 -26.07 -29.44 5.82
C LEU A 31 -24.59 -29.02 5.84
N ILE A 32 -24.34 -27.75 5.52
CA ILE A 32 -22.97 -27.21 5.56
C ILE A 32 -22.64 -26.83 7.02
N GLU A 33 -21.64 -27.50 7.60
CA GLU A 33 -21.21 -27.25 8.98
C GLU A 33 -20.71 -25.79 9.14
N GLY A 34 -21.21 -25.08 10.16
CA GLY A 34 -20.93 -23.66 10.39
C GLY A 34 -21.69 -22.72 9.44
N TYR A 35 -22.59 -23.26 8.62
CA TYR A 35 -23.47 -22.54 7.70
C TYR A 35 -24.82 -23.27 7.61
N GLU A 36 -25.48 -23.44 8.75
CA GLU A 36 -26.66 -24.29 8.98
C GLU A 36 -27.85 -23.91 8.08
N ASN A 37 -27.87 -22.66 7.63
CA ASN A 37 -28.81 -22.09 6.69
C ASN A 37 -28.66 -22.59 5.23
N TYR A 38 -27.68 -23.46 4.98
CA TYR A 38 -27.31 -23.93 3.65
C TYR A 38 -27.06 -25.43 3.64
N ALA A 39 -27.44 -26.06 2.53
CA ALA A 39 -27.07 -27.43 2.21
C ALA A 39 -26.22 -27.48 0.95
N ILE A 40 -25.34 -28.47 0.86
CA ILE A 40 -24.54 -28.77 -0.33
C ILE A 40 -24.86 -30.16 -0.85
N SER A 41 -24.91 -30.33 -2.16
CA SER A 41 -25.11 -31.64 -2.77
C SER A 41 -23.82 -32.36 -3.14
N ASN A 42 -23.89 -33.68 -3.31
CA ASN A 42 -22.79 -34.51 -3.82
C ASN A 42 -22.31 -34.09 -5.22
N TYR A 43 -23.10 -33.31 -5.95
CA TYR A 43 -22.76 -32.70 -7.24
C TYR A 43 -22.10 -31.32 -7.14
N GLY A 44 -22.12 -30.71 -5.94
CA GLY A 44 -21.58 -29.37 -5.68
C GLY A 44 -22.56 -28.23 -5.90
N ARG A 45 -23.87 -28.50 -5.99
CA ARG A 45 -24.92 -27.46 -5.93
C ARG A 45 -25.04 -26.99 -4.48
N ILE A 46 -25.36 -25.71 -4.27
CA ILE A 46 -25.67 -25.17 -2.94
C ILE A 46 -27.12 -24.73 -2.91
N LYS A 47 -27.84 -25.20 -1.90
CA LYS A 47 -29.21 -24.81 -1.58
C LYS A 47 -29.17 -23.89 -0.37
N SER A 48 -29.77 -22.70 -0.50
CA SER A 48 -30.16 -21.90 0.66
C SER A 48 -31.48 -22.45 1.14
N LEU A 49 -31.56 -22.81 2.42
CA LEU A 49 -32.78 -23.30 3.02
C LEU A 49 -33.74 -22.14 3.29
N GLU A 50 -35.03 -22.47 3.34
CA GLU A 50 -36.06 -21.52 3.76
C GLU A 50 -35.85 -21.09 5.21
N ARG A 51 -36.03 -19.80 5.48
CA ARG A 51 -35.90 -19.21 6.83
C ARG A 51 -36.45 -17.81 6.91
N ASP A 52 -36.84 -17.40 8.11
CA ASP A 52 -37.03 -16.00 8.44
C ASP A 52 -35.69 -15.37 8.85
N ALA A 53 -35.37 -14.22 8.24
CA ALA A 53 -34.13 -13.52 8.52
C ALA A 53 -34.41 -12.06 8.91
N PRO A 54 -33.72 -11.53 9.94
CA PRO A 54 -33.87 -10.14 10.33
C PRO A 54 -33.30 -9.22 9.23
N SER A 55 -34.10 -8.25 8.81
CA SER A 55 -33.64 -7.13 7.98
C SER A 55 -32.81 -6.15 8.80
N LEU A 56 -31.94 -5.37 8.14
CA LEU A 56 -31.18 -4.27 8.75
C LEU A 56 -32.06 -3.23 9.46
N PHE A 57 -33.37 -3.21 9.16
CA PHE A 57 -34.37 -2.32 9.75
C PHE A 57 -35.25 -3.00 10.81
N GLY A 58 -34.86 -4.18 11.31
CA GLY A 58 -35.56 -4.90 12.39
C GLY A 58 -36.85 -5.62 11.98
N LYS A 59 -37.22 -5.59 10.69
CA LYS A 59 -38.34 -6.39 10.15
C LYS A 59 -37.87 -7.77 9.73
N GLU A 60 -38.59 -8.82 10.09
CA GLU A 60 -38.35 -10.16 9.58
C GLU A 60 -38.69 -10.24 8.09
N ARG A 61 -37.82 -10.90 7.33
CA ARG A 61 -38.02 -11.17 5.91
C ARG A 61 -37.92 -12.67 5.69
N TYR A 62 -39.01 -13.24 5.19
CA TYR A 62 -39.02 -14.60 4.67
C TYR A 62 -38.05 -14.74 3.49
N GLN A 63 -37.13 -15.69 3.59
CA GLN A 63 -36.25 -16.11 2.51
C GLN A 63 -36.69 -17.50 2.06
N PRO A 64 -37.22 -17.66 0.83
CA PRO A 64 -37.60 -18.97 0.33
C PRO A 64 -36.36 -19.82 0.04
N GLU A 65 -36.55 -21.13 -0.01
CA GLU A 65 -35.51 -22.03 -0.47
C GLU A 65 -35.10 -21.74 -1.92
N MET A 66 -33.80 -21.85 -2.23
CA MET A 66 -33.31 -21.65 -3.58
C MET A 66 -31.94 -22.27 -3.83
N ILE A 67 -31.69 -22.70 -5.06
CA ILE A 67 -30.34 -23.05 -5.51
C ILE A 67 -29.53 -21.79 -5.83
N LEU A 68 -28.40 -21.64 -5.14
CA LEU A 68 -27.52 -20.50 -5.26
C LEU A 68 -26.73 -20.52 -6.56
N LYS A 69 -26.54 -19.33 -7.12
CA LYS A 69 -25.62 -19.14 -8.24
C LYS A 69 -24.17 -19.22 -7.74
N LEU A 70 -23.42 -20.18 -8.26
CA LEU A 70 -22.01 -20.34 -7.97
C LEU A 70 -21.14 -19.27 -8.65
N VAL A 71 -19.94 -19.07 -8.12
CA VAL A 71 -18.97 -18.05 -8.54
C VAL A 71 -17.73 -18.71 -9.10
N PHE A 72 -17.29 -18.26 -10.28
CA PHE A 72 -16.03 -18.71 -10.87
C PHE A 72 -14.88 -17.77 -10.53
N ILE A 73 -13.82 -18.33 -9.96
CA ILE A 73 -12.57 -17.64 -9.67
C ILE A 73 -11.55 -17.98 -10.77
N LYS A 74 -11.12 -16.95 -11.50
CA LYS A 74 -10.13 -17.04 -12.58
C LYS A 74 -8.73 -16.77 -12.05
N HIS A 75 -7.77 -17.63 -12.38
CA HIS A 75 -6.35 -17.39 -12.10
C HIS A 75 -5.50 -17.69 -13.33
N PHE A 76 -4.48 -16.85 -13.57
CA PHE A 76 -3.57 -16.99 -14.70
C PHE A 76 -2.31 -17.76 -14.29
N ASN A 77 -1.98 -18.81 -15.02
CA ASN A 77 -0.70 -19.48 -14.88
C ASN A 77 0.29 -18.93 -15.91
N LYS A 78 1.27 -18.15 -15.44
CA LYS A 78 2.31 -17.53 -16.29
C LYS A 78 3.15 -18.55 -17.05
N TYR A 79 3.43 -19.71 -16.44
CA TYR A 79 4.28 -20.71 -17.04
C TYR A 79 3.58 -21.45 -18.18
N LEU A 80 2.30 -21.79 -17.99
CA LEU A 80 1.48 -22.45 -19.00
C LEU A 80 0.78 -21.49 -19.97
N ASN A 81 0.98 -20.18 -19.78
CA ASN A 81 0.34 -19.08 -20.51
C ASN A 81 -1.18 -19.25 -20.71
N ARG A 82 -1.87 -19.74 -19.68
CA ARG A 82 -3.32 -20.03 -19.76
C ARG A 82 -4.05 -19.74 -18.45
N TYR A 83 -5.36 -19.56 -18.54
CA TYR A 83 -6.24 -19.38 -17.40
C TYR A 83 -6.74 -20.71 -16.86
N PHE A 84 -7.03 -20.71 -15.57
CA PHE A 84 -7.68 -21.79 -14.84
C PHE A 84 -8.84 -21.21 -14.04
N TYR A 85 -9.86 -22.05 -13.84
CA TYR A 85 -11.09 -21.69 -13.17
C TYR A 85 -11.34 -22.62 -11.99
N ASN A 86 -11.79 -22.05 -10.88
CA ASN A 86 -12.28 -22.78 -9.71
C ASN A 86 -13.71 -22.31 -9.42
N VAL A 87 -14.51 -23.19 -8.82
CA VAL A 87 -15.91 -22.90 -8.45
C VAL A 87 -16.01 -22.66 -6.95
N ASN A 88 -16.64 -21.55 -6.59
CA ASN A 88 -16.85 -21.13 -5.20
C ASN A 88 -18.34 -20.86 -4.92
N GLY A 89 -18.74 -21.13 -3.69
CA GLY A 89 -20.05 -20.77 -3.14
C GLY A 89 -19.96 -19.53 -2.28
N ARG A 90 -20.98 -18.66 -2.34
CA ARG A 90 -21.13 -17.51 -1.45
C ARG A 90 -22.09 -17.87 -0.32
N LEU A 91 -21.54 -18.03 0.88
CA LEU A 91 -22.29 -18.37 2.08
C LEU A 91 -22.33 -17.15 3.01
N SER A 92 -23.42 -16.96 3.74
CA SER A 92 -23.59 -15.83 4.66
C SER A 92 -23.98 -16.31 6.05
N ILE A 93 -23.26 -15.86 7.06
CA ILE A 93 -23.61 -16.06 8.48
C ILE A 93 -23.54 -14.72 9.18
N ASP A 94 -24.55 -14.38 9.98
CA ASP A 94 -24.66 -13.09 10.70
C ASP A 94 -24.40 -11.84 9.84
N GLY A 95 -24.92 -11.87 8.60
CA GLY A 95 -24.71 -10.79 7.62
C GLY A 95 -23.31 -10.73 7.00
N LYS A 96 -22.35 -11.54 7.44
CA LYS A 96 -21.00 -11.65 6.87
C LYS A 96 -20.97 -12.67 5.74
N LYS A 97 -20.65 -12.19 4.54
CA LYS A 97 -20.52 -13.03 3.35
C LYS A 97 -19.11 -13.58 3.24
N THR A 98 -19.01 -14.87 2.95
CA THR A 98 -17.75 -15.59 2.77
C THR A 98 -17.82 -16.44 1.49
N GLU A 99 -16.68 -16.57 0.81
CA GLU A 99 -16.55 -17.42 -0.37
C GLU A 99 -15.81 -18.71 0.00
N LYS A 100 -16.42 -19.86 -0.30
CA LYS A 100 -15.85 -21.18 0.02
C LYS A 100 -15.65 -22.00 -1.26
N PRO A 101 -14.50 -22.69 -1.44
CA PRO A 101 -14.31 -23.58 -2.58
C PRO A 101 -15.28 -24.76 -2.53
N ILE A 102 -16.04 -24.96 -3.61
CA ILE A 102 -17.07 -26.02 -3.65
C ILE A 102 -16.44 -27.41 -3.56
N SER A 103 -15.31 -27.65 -4.24
CA SER A 103 -14.62 -28.94 -4.19
C SER A 103 -14.25 -29.38 -2.77
N ARG A 104 -13.86 -28.43 -1.90
CA ARG A 104 -13.57 -28.73 -0.49
C ARG A 104 -14.82 -29.10 0.29
N LEU A 105 -15.90 -28.35 0.09
CA LEU A 105 -17.18 -28.62 0.76
C LEU A 105 -17.74 -29.98 0.34
N VAL A 106 -17.79 -30.28 -0.96
CA VAL A 106 -18.28 -31.59 -1.44
C VAL A 106 -17.44 -32.73 -0.86
N TYR A 107 -16.10 -32.62 -0.92
CA TYR A 107 -15.24 -33.68 -0.39
C TYR A 107 -15.42 -33.87 1.12
N TYR A 108 -15.50 -32.77 1.87
CA TYR A 108 -15.67 -32.80 3.32
C TYR A 108 -16.98 -33.49 3.73
N HIS A 109 -18.08 -33.21 3.04
CA HIS A 109 -19.40 -33.73 3.39
C HIS A 109 -19.69 -35.13 2.84
N PHE A 110 -19.12 -35.51 1.69
CA PHE A 110 -19.49 -36.75 1.00
C PHE A 110 -18.37 -37.79 0.86
N VAL A 111 -17.12 -37.46 1.22
CA VAL A 111 -15.99 -38.37 1.07
C VAL A 111 -15.25 -38.58 2.39
N GLU A 112 -14.68 -37.52 2.97
CA GLU A 112 -13.91 -37.62 4.20
C GLU A 112 -13.83 -36.27 4.90
N LYS A 113 -14.09 -36.23 6.21
CA LYS A 113 -13.92 -35.01 7.02
C LYS A 113 -12.45 -34.69 7.25
N PHE A 114 -12.11 -33.41 7.24
CA PHE A 114 -10.76 -32.90 7.49
C PHE A 114 -10.81 -31.46 8.00
N ASP A 115 -9.72 -30.92 8.56
CA ASP A 115 -9.70 -29.51 8.98
C ASP A 115 -9.89 -28.57 7.77
N MET A 116 -11.08 -27.97 7.66
CA MET A 116 -11.45 -27.07 6.59
C MET A 116 -10.58 -25.81 6.53
N ASN A 117 -9.92 -25.44 7.63
CA ASN A 117 -8.99 -24.31 7.71
C ASN A 117 -7.57 -24.68 7.30
N ASP A 118 -7.22 -25.98 7.22
CA ASP A 118 -5.90 -26.40 6.77
C ASP A 118 -5.75 -26.21 5.24
N GLN A 119 -4.95 -25.22 4.88
CA GLN A 119 -4.64 -24.86 3.50
C GLN A 119 -3.65 -25.82 2.81
N ARG A 120 -3.08 -26.78 3.56
CA ARG A 120 -2.17 -27.82 3.04
C ARG A 120 -2.92 -29.00 2.45
N ILE A 121 -4.20 -29.15 2.78
CA ILE A 121 -5.07 -30.19 2.23
C ILE A 121 -5.55 -29.73 0.86
N TYR A 122 -5.25 -30.51 -0.18
CA TYR A 122 -5.66 -30.21 -1.55
C TYR A 122 -6.67 -31.22 -2.04
N ILE A 123 -7.78 -30.73 -2.58
CA ILE A 123 -8.78 -31.55 -3.26
C ILE A 123 -8.61 -31.32 -4.76
N GLU A 124 -8.33 -32.40 -5.49
CA GLU A 124 -8.22 -32.40 -6.96
C GLU A 124 -9.33 -33.25 -7.58
N THR A 125 -9.65 -32.94 -8.83
CA THR A 125 -10.52 -33.78 -9.64
C THR A 125 -9.70 -34.91 -10.29
N ILE A 126 -10.28 -36.11 -10.38
CA ILE A 126 -9.61 -37.30 -10.92
C ILE A 126 -9.39 -37.15 -12.43
N ASP A 127 -10.40 -36.66 -13.14
CA ASP A 127 -10.37 -36.37 -14.58
C ASP A 127 -9.52 -35.14 -14.98
N GLY A 128 -9.12 -34.31 -14.01
CA GLY A 128 -8.37 -33.08 -14.24
C GLY A 128 -9.20 -31.87 -14.68
N ASN A 129 -10.52 -32.00 -14.84
CA ASN A 129 -11.43 -30.87 -15.07
C ASN A 129 -11.93 -30.33 -13.73
N ARG A 130 -11.54 -29.11 -13.37
CA ARG A 130 -11.84 -28.50 -12.05
C ARG A 130 -13.30 -28.07 -11.87
N LEU A 131 -14.11 -28.17 -12.91
CA LEU A 131 -15.54 -27.85 -12.89
C LEU A 131 -16.41 -29.08 -12.60
N HIS A 132 -15.84 -30.29 -12.71
CA HIS A 132 -16.52 -31.56 -12.42
C HIS A 132 -16.41 -31.89 -10.93
N LEU A 133 -17.37 -31.42 -10.15
CA LEU A 133 -17.30 -31.38 -8.69
C LEU A 133 -18.00 -32.53 -7.99
N HIS A 134 -18.49 -33.53 -8.73
CA HIS A 134 -19.15 -34.67 -8.13
C HIS A 134 -18.21 -35.40 -7.17
N SER A 135 -18.72 -35.80 -6.01
CA SER A 135 -17.96 -36.43 -4.91
C SER A 135 -17.06 -37.59 -5.38
N SER A 136 -17.55 -38.46 -6.27
CA SER A 136 -16.76 -39.58 -6.80
C SER A 136 -15.60 -39.17 -7.70
N ASN A 137 -15.61 -37.95 -8.25
CA ASN A 137 -14.52 -37.39 -9.05
C ASN A 137 -13.51 -36.62 -8.20
N LEU A 138 -13.68 -36.53 -6.88
CA LEU A 138 -12.79 -35.77 -6.01
C LEU A 138 -11.87 -36.70 -5.23
N LYS A 139 -10.61 -36.28 -5.08
CA LYS A 139 -9.63 -36.94 -4.22
C LYS A 139 -8.81 -35.95 -3.42
N LYS A 140 -8.52 -36.31 -2.18
CA LYS A 140 -7.53 -35.64 -1.34
C LYS A 140 -6.12 -36.02 -1.81
N ILE A 141 -5.25 -35.03 -1.91
CA ILE A 141 -3.82 -35.23 -2.16
C ILE A 141 -2.99 -34.42 -1.16
N SER A 142 -1.81 -34.93 -0.86
CA SER A 142 -0.83 -34.26 -0.03
C SER A 142 -0.09 -33.15 -0.80
N ALA A 143 0.55 -32.25 -0.05
CA ALA A 143 1.38 -31.20 -0.63
C ALA A 143 2.58 -31.75 -1.43
N SER A 144 3.15 -32.88 -1.00
CA SER A 144 4.26 -33.56 -1.69
C SER A 144 3.82 -34.18 -3.01
N GLU A 145 2.71 -34.93 -3.03
CA GLU A 145 2.13 -35.49 -4.26
C GLU A 145 1.76 -34.41 -5.27
N ARG A 146 1.17 -33.30 -4.79
CA ARG A 146 0.89 -32.14 -5.62
C ARG A 146 2.16 -31.59 -6.26
N SER A 147 3.21 -31.43 -5.45
CA SER A 147 4.50 -30.91 -5.91
C SER A 147 5.15 -31.82 -6.93
N LEU A 148 5.12 -33.15 -6.70
CA LEU A 148 5.62 -34.16 -7.60
C LEU A 148 4.87 -34.17 -8.94
N LYS A 149 3.53 -34.15 -8.93
CA LYS A 149 2.73 -34.07 -10.17
C LYS A 149 3.00 -32.79 -10.95
N VAL A 150 3.14 -31.66 -10.27
CA VAL A 150 3.44 -30.38 -10.91
C VAL A 150 4.83 -30.41 -11.56
N PHE A 151 5.80 -31.06 -10.90
CA PHE A 151 7.13 -31.32 -11.46
C PHE A 151 7.07 -32.24 -12.68
N GLN A 152 6.45 -33.42 -12.56
CA GLN A 152 6.33 -34.42 -13.64
C GLN A 152 5.59 -33.89 -14.87
N LYS A 153 4.51 -33.12 -14.66
CA LYS A 153 3.76 -32.49 -15.75
C LYS A 153 4.47 -31.27 -16.35
N ASN A 154 5.73 -31.01 -15.95
CA ASN A 154 6.51 -29.84 -16.32
C ASN A 154 5.71 -28.55 -16.18
N ARG A 155 4.88 -28.40 -15.14
CA ARG A 155 3.98 -27.23 -14.94
C ARG A 155 4.65 -26.09 -14.18
N ILE A 156 5.88 -26.28 -13.72
CA ILE A 156 6.74 -25.28 -13.07
C ILE A 156 8.13 -25.36 -13.73
N LYS A 157 8.82 -24.22 -13.83
CA LYS A 157 10.23 -24.19 -14.27
C LYS A 157 11.09 -25.03 -13.33
N ASN A 158 11.74 -26.08 -13.86
CA ASN A 158 12.76 -26.81 -13.11
C ASN A 158 13.99 -25.91 -12.95
N ARG A 159 14.13 -25.32 -11.76
CA ARG A 159 15.25 -24.41 -11.44
C ARG A 159 16.59 -25.13 -11.42
N HIS A 160 16.62 -26.44 -11.17
CA HIS A 160 17.88 -27.18 -11.17
C HIS A 160 18.51 -27.22 -12.56
N ILE A 161 17.73 -27.53 -13.61
CA ILE A 161 18.22 -27.54 -15.00
C ILE A 161 18.79 -26.17 -15.38
N LEU A 162 18.12 -25.12 -14.95
CA LEU A 162 18.58 -23.74 -15.13
C LEU A 162 19.88 -23.43 -14.36
N TYR A 163 20.04 -23.94 -13.14
CA TYR A 163 21.25 -23.73 -12.34
C TYR A 163 22.47 -24.51 -12.85
N LEU A 164 22.27 -25.50 -13.72
CA LEU A 164 23.34 -26.19 -14.44
C LEU A 164 23.86 -25.38 -15.63
N GLN A 165 23.23 -24.26 -16.00
CA GLN A 165 23.69 -23.46 -17.14
C GLN A 165 24.94 -22.62 -16.79
N PRO A 166 25.89 -22.44 -17.73
CA PRO A 166 27.08 -21.65 -17.51
C PRO A 166 26.77 -20.15 -17.35
N VAL A 167 27.49 -19.49 -16.45
CA VAL A 167 27.33 -18.07 -16.12
C VAL A 167 28.65 -17.31 -16.20
N SER A 168 28.53 -16.00 -16.44
CA SER A 168 29.64 -15.06 -16.49
C SER A 168 29.43 -13.95 -15.48
N GLN A 169 30.50 -13.56 -14.82
CA GLN A 169 30.57 -12.48 -13.85
C GLN A 169 31.22 -11.24 -14.48
N TYR A 170 30.60 -10.08 -14.28
CA TYR A 170 31.11 -8.79 -14.76
C TYR A 170 31.15 -7.75 -13.63
N THR A 171 32.00 -6.75 -13.75
CA THR A 171 31.96 -5.56 -12.88
C THR A 171 30.69 -4.74 -13.14
N THR A 172 30.42 -3.76 -12.29
CA THR A 172 29.27 -2.86 -12.43
C THR A 172 29.34 -1.99 -13.69
N GLU A 173 30.54 -1.77 -14.21
CA GLU A 173 30.86 -1.01 -15.43
C GLU A 173 30.91 -1.89 -16.68
N GLY A 174 30.76 -3.22 -16.53
CA GLY A 174 30.68 -4.16 -17.64
C GLY A 174 32.00 -4.79 -18.08
N LYS A 175 33.04 -4.75 -17.24
CA LYS A 175 34.27 -5.52 -17.49
C LYS A 175 34.07 -6.98 -17.06
N LEU A 176 34.39 -7.94 -17.92
CA LEU A 176 34.34 -9.36 -17.59
C LEU A 176 35.36 -9.70 -16.50
N VAL A 177 34.93 -10.49 -15.51
CA VAL A 177 35.74 -10.90 -14.35
C VAL A 177 36.05 -12.39 -14.41
N ALA A 178 35.02 -13.24 -14.57
CA ALA A 178 35.18 -14.69 -14.51
C ALA A 178 34.04 -15.44 -15.23
N HIS A 179 34.32 -16.70 -15.57
CA HIS A 179 33.36 -17.67 -16.11
C HIS A 179 33.19 -18.85 -15.17
N PHE A 180 31.98 -19.41 -15.12
CA PHE A 180 31.64 -20.58 -14.34
C PHE A 180 30.79 -21.53 -15.17
N ASP A 181 31.06 -22.83 -15.05
CA ASP A 181 30.33 -23.88 -15.78
C ASP A 181 28.87 -24.01 -15.34
N SER A 182 28.55 -23.53 -14.13
CA SER A 182 27.19 -23.54 -13.59
C SER A 182 27.01 -22.47 -12.50
N PHE A 183 25.76 -22.24 -12.10
CA PHE A 183 25.44 -21.42 -10.94
C PHE A 183 26.05 -22.00 -9.67
N TYR A 184 26.06 -23.33 -9.52
CA TYR A 184 26.66 -24.01 -8.38
C TYR A 184 28.18 -23.83 -8.31
N ALA A 185 28.86 -23.81 -9.45
CA ALA A 185 30.28 -23.51 -9.50
C ALA A 185 30.57 -22.08 -9.01
N ALA A 186 29.75 -21.11 -9.42
CA ALA A 186 29.83 -19.73 -8.92
C ALA A 186 29.51 -19.61 -7.42
N GLU A 187 28.50 -20.34 -6.93
CA GLU A 187 28.15 -20.40 -5.51
C GLU A 187 29.30 -20.95 -4.67
N LYS A 188 29.91 -22.07 -5.10
CA LYS A 188 31.06 -22.68 -4.42
C LYS A 188 32.27 -21.74 -4.36
N ALA A 189 32.49 -20.96 -5.42
CA ALA A 189 33.63 -20.05 -5.48
C ALA A 189 33.47 -18.80 -4.58
N PHE A 190 32.25 -18.28 -4.42
CA PHE A 190 32.03 -16.98 -3.75
C PHE A 190 31.10 -17.02 -2.52
N GLY A 191 30.52 -18.17 -2.19
CA GLY A 191 29.52 -18.28 -1.13
C GLY A 191 28.22 -17.51 -1.42
N ILE A 192 27.91 -17.27 -2.70
CA ILE A 192 26.73 -16.52 -3.14
C ILE A 192 25.65 -17.52 -3.54
N SER A 193 24.45 -17.41 -2.97
CA SER A 193 23.38 -18.36 -3.26
C SER A 193 23.02 -18.40 -4.76
N VAL A 194 22.80 -19.61 -5.32
CA VAL A 194 22.37 -19.77 -6.72
C VAL A 194 21.09 -18.98 -7.06
N THR A 195 20.20 -18.83 -6.08
CA THR A 195 18.98 -18.02 -6.19
C THR A 195 19.27 -16.54 -6.39
N ALA A 196 20.30 -16.00 -5.72
CA ALA A 196 20.68 -14.60 -5.83
C ALA A 196 21.37 -14.30 -7.17
N ILE A 197 22.16 -15.25 -7.68
CA ILE A 197 22.74 -15.18 -9.03
C ILE A 197 21.62 -15.20 -10.08
N TYR A 198 20.63 -16.09 -9.92
CA TYR A 198 19.48 -16.17 -10.82
C TYR A 198 18.64 -14.89 -10.85
N SER A 199 18.34 -14.31 -9.69
CA SER A 199 17.63 -13.02 -9.64
C SER A 199 18.43 -11.89 -10.31
N ALA A 200 19.76 -11.95 -10.33
CA ALA A 200 20.58 -10.99 -11.07
C ALA A 200 20.40 -11.16 -12.59
N ILE A 201 20.42 -12.39 -13.08
CA ILE A 201 20.26 -12.72 -14.51
C ILE A 201 18.86 -12.39 -15.03
N THR A 202 17.81 -12.56 -14.21
CA THR A 202 16.43 -12.22 -14.60
C THR A 202 16.10 -10.73 -14.46
N ASN A 203 17.08 -9.89 -14.11
CA ASN A 203 16.92 -8.47 -13.83
C ASN A 203 15.94 -8.16 -12.69
N GLU A 204 15.62 -9.13 -11.81
CA GLU A 204 14.91 -8.87 -10.56
C GLU A 204 15.80 -8.10 -9.56
N VAL A 205 17.10 -8.30 -9.69
CA VAL A 205 18.15 -7.58 -8.98
C VAL A 205 19.20 -7.19 -10.00
N LEU A 206 19.84 -6.04 -9.82
CA LEU A 206 20.86 -5.57 -10.75
C LEU A 206 22.22 -6.24 -10.48
N ILE A 207 22.59 -6.41 -9.22
CA ILE A 207 23.92 -6.83 -8.77
C ILE A 207 23.79 -7.86 -7.64
N THR A 208 24.62 -8.89 -7.65
CA THR A 208 24.73 -9.86 -6.55
C THR A 208 26.20 -10.09 -6.22
N GLY A 209 26.56 -10.06 -4.93
CA GLY A 209 27.96 -10.23 -4.49
C GLY A 209 28.89 -9.11 -4.95
N GLY A 210 28.36 -7.94 -5.33
CA GLY A 210 29.14 -6.84 -5.91
C GLY A 210 29.31 -6.91 -7.43
N TYR A 211 28.82 -7.96 -8.09
CA TYR A 211 28.99 -8.18 -9.52
C TYR A 211 27.67 -8.27 -10.29
N ARG A 212 27.76 -8.04 -11.60
CA ARG A 212 26.72 -8.32 -12.59
C ARG A 212 26.86 -9.76 -13.07
N TRP A 213 25.73 -10.42 -13.32
CA TRP A 213 25.70 -11.82 -13.72
C TRP A 213 24.85 -12.00 -14.95
N PHE A 214 25.36 -12.75 -15.92
CA PHE A 214 24.67 -13.08 -17.17
C PHE A 214 24.89 -14.55 -17.51
N LEU A 215 23.93 -15.14 -18.22
CA LEU A 215 24.14 -16.46 -18.83
C LEU A 215 25.21 -16.33 -19.92
N GLN A 216 26.11 -17.31 -20.03
CA GLN A 216 27.07 -17.32 -21.13
C GLN A 216 26.39 -17.40 -22.50
N SER A 217 25.26 -18.08 -22.59
CA SER A 217 24.44 -18.16 -23.82
C SER A 217 23.78 -16.83 -24.20
N LYS A 218 23.73 -15.86 -23.29
CA LYS A 218 23.15 -14.54 -23.51
C LYS A 218 24.04 -13.47 -22.87
N PRO A 219 25.21 -13.18 -23.48
CA PRO A 219 26.14 -12.19 -22.96
C PRO A 219 25.52 -10.79 -22.95
N PRO A 220 25.96 -9.92 -22.03
CA PRO A 220 25.38 -8.59 -21.87
C PRO A 220 25.77 -7.64 -23.00
N LYS A 221 24.88 -6.72 -23.33
CA LYS A 221 25.14 -5.57 -24.21
C LYS A 221 25.56 -4.35 -23.39
N LYS A 222 26.12 -3.33 -24.05
CA LYS A 222 26.50 -2.08 -23.38
C LYS A 222 25.31 -1.43 -22.65
N GLU A 223 24.11 -1.58 -23.21
CA GLU A 223 22.89 -1.03 -22.63
C GLU A 223 22.46 -1.74 -21.33
N ASP A 224 22.86 -2.99 -21.12
CA ASP A 224 22.54 -3.75 -19.91
C ASP A 224 23.31 -3.24 -18.67
N PHE A 225 24.39 -2.48 -18.90
CA PHE A 225 25.14 -1.78 -17.86
C PHE A 225 24.70 -0.33 -17.65
N ASN A 226 23.80 0.19 -18.50
CA ASN A 226 23.21 1.50 -18.31
C ASN A 226 22.20 1.45 -17.16
N SER A 227 22.58 2.00 -16.01
CA SER A 227 21.65 2.21 -14.88
C SER A 227 20.38 2.88 -15.38
N THR A 228 19.19 2.30 -15.13
CA THR A 228 17.91 2.93 -15.45
C THR A 228 17.86 4.28 -14.77
N ASP A 229 17.97 5.29 -15.60
CA ASP A 229 18.34 6.62 -15.21
C ASP A 229 17.09 7.42 -14.83
N THR A 230 16.77 7.49 -13.53
CA THR A 230 15.83 8.51 -13.05
C THR A 230 16.47 9.92 -13.03
N SER A 231 17.77 10.06 -13.32
CA SER A 231 18.50 11.33 -13.31
C SER A 231 18.32 12.18 -14.58
N LYS A 232 17.62 11.69 -15.61
CA LYS A 232 17.25 12.56 -16.76
C LYS A 232 16.29 13.69 -16.40
N ARG A 233 15.61 13.62 -15.25
CA ARG A 233 14.74 14.71 -14.80
C ARG A 233 15.60 15.82 -14.20
N ILE A 234 15.88 16.84 -15.02
CA ILE A 234 16.57 18.08 -14.61
C ILE A 234 15.60 19.02 -13.85
N PHE A 235 14.29 18.83 -14.01
CA PHE A 235 13.26 19.75 -13.52
C PHE A 235 12.18 19.07 -12.67
N ASN A 236 11.88 19.66 -11.52
CA ASN A 236 10.80 19.24 -10.62
C ASN A 236 9.45 19.84 -11.05
N GLU A 237 8.82 19.21 -12.05
CA GLU A 237 7.52 19.63 -12.61
C GLU A 237 6.39 19.63 -11.56
N GLU A 238 6.38 18.68 -10.62
CA GLU A 238 5.34 18.59 -9.58
C GLU A 238 5.38 19.82 -8.66
N LEU A 239 6.57 20.19 -8.18
CA LEU A 239 6.73 21.38 -7.35
C LEU A 239 6.34 22.65 -8.10
N TRP A 240 6.74 22.77 -9.38
CA TRP A 240 6.37 23.91 -10.22
C TRP A 240 4.86 24.05 -10.38
N GLN A 241 4.15 22.94 -10.59
CA GLN A 241 2.70 22.94 -10.66
C GLN A 241 2.06 23.36 -9.32
N ARG A 242 2.55 22.82 -8.20
CA ARG A 242 2.04 23.18 -6.86
C ARG A 242 2.26 24.63 -6.49
N LEU A 243 3.35 25.25 -6.97
CA LEU A 243 3.65 26.67 -6.76
C LEU A 243 2.87 27.61 -7.69
N GLY A 244 1.87 27.11 -8.43
CA GLY A 244 1.05 27.92 -9.32
C GLY A 244 1.73 28.25 -10.66
N ARG A 245 2.64 27.39 -11.12
CA ARG A 245 3.31 27.50 -12.43
C ARG A 245 4.02 28.85 -12.65
N PRO A 246 4.91 29.28 -11.74
CA PRO A 246 5.60 30.56 -11.87
C PRO A 246 6.40 30.64 -13.17
N LYS A 247 6.51 31.85 -13.74
CA LYS A 247 7.29 32.10 -14.97
C LYS A 247 8.78 31.91 -14.70
N ILE A 248 9.34 30.80 -15.16
CA ILE A 248 10.75 30.42 -14.98
C ILE A 248 11.30 29.74 -16.24
N ASN A 249 12.63 29.71 -16.38
CA ASN A 249 13.30 28.94 -17.43
C ASN A 249 13.41 27.47 -17.01
N LYS A 250 12.67 26.56 -17.66
CA LYS A 250 12.71 25.11 -17.34
C LYS A 250 14.07 24.44 -17.68
N ARG A 251 14.86 25.03 -18.59
CA ARG A 251 16.20 24.52 -18.94
C ARG A 251 17.28 24.95 -17.93
N ASN A 252 17.02 26.03 -17.19
CA ASN A 252 17.87 26.48 -16.09
C ASN A 252 16.98 26.89 -14.90
N PRO A 253 16.34 25.92 -14.22
CA PRO A 253 15.36 26.21 -13.20
C PRO A 253 16.00 26.74 -11.92
N PRO A 254 15.24 27.47 -11.07
CA PRO A 254 15.71 27.85 -9.74
C PRO A 254 16.14 26.63 -8.92
N ALA A 255 17.06 26.82 -7.98
CA ALA A 255 17.65 25.76 -7.16
C ALA A 255 16.61 24.78 -6.56
N CYS A 256 15.49 25.29 -6.06
CA CYS A 256 14.42 24.48 -5.46
C CYS A 256 13.75 23.50 -6.44
N MET A 257 13.81 23.77 -7.74
CA MET A 257 13.23 22.96 -8.83
C MET A 257 14.28 22.29 -9.70
N ASN A 258 15.57 22.55 -9.44
CA ASN A 258 16.69 22.00 -10.20
C ASN A 258 17.11 20.64 -9.60
N LEU A 259 16.89 19.57 -10.36
CA LEU A 259 17.21 18.18 -10.01
C LEU A 259 18.51 17.68 -10.68
N SER A 260 19.21 18.53 -11.43
CA SER A 260 20.48 18.19 -12.07
C SER A 260 21.57 17.99 -11.01
N ILE A 261 22.45 17.02 -11.24
CA ILE A 261 23.51 16.64 -10.29
C ILE A 261 24.64 17.69 -10.30
N GLU A 262 24.80 18.37 -11.43
CA GLU A 262 25.75 19.45 -11.63
C GLU A 262 25.49 20.61 -10.67
N ASP A 263 26.57 21.19 -10.15
CA ASP A 263 26.49 22.33 -9.25
C ASP A 263 26.07 23.60 -10.01
N ILE A 264 25.23 24.42 -9.37
CA ILE A 264 24.86 25.73 -9.93
C ILE A 264 25.85 26.81 -9.49
N PRO A 265 25.98 27.94 -10.20
CA PRO A 265 26.95 28.97 -9.86
C PRO A 265 26.87 29.47 -8.40
N GLY A 266 28.02 29.45 -7.72
CA GLY A 266 28.16 29.87 -6.32
C GLY A 266 27.50 28.92 -5.31
N GLU A 267 27.23 27.67 -5.70
CA GLU A 267 26.72 26.65 -4.79
C GLU A 267 27.82 26.01 -3.96
N GLN A 268 27.56 25.86 -2.66
CA GLN A 268 28.45 25.24 -1.69
C GLN A 268 27.66 24.23 -0.89
N TRP A 269 28.24 23.05 -0.65
CA TRP A 269 27.60 21.94 0.05
C TRP A 269 28.18 21.77 1.45
N LYS A 270 27.30 21.47 2.42
CA LYS A 270 27.68 21.02 3.77
C LYS A 270 26.97 19.70 4.10
N PRO A 271 27.58 18.81 4.91
CA PRO A 271 26.90 17.62 5.42
C PRO A 271 25.61 18.01 6.13
N LEU A 272 24.55 17.22 5.95
CA LEU A 272 23.27 17.46 6.59
C LEU A 272 23.30 16.93 8.04
N PRO A 273 23.08 17.78 9.06
CA PRO A 273 23.08 17.37 10.48
C PRO A 273 22.16 16.18 10.78
N GLY A 274 22.69 15.15 11.45
CA GLY A 274 22.01 13.88 11.75
C GLY A 274 21.99 12.88 10.58
N PHE A 275 22.52 13.25 9.43
CA PHE A 275 22.51 12.48 8.19
C PHE A 275 23.83 12.58 7.39
N GLU A 276 24.92 12.93 8.05
CA GLU A 276 26.17 13.44 7.47
C GLU A 276 26.82 12.46 6.48
N LYS A 277 26.62 11.15 6.69
CA LYS A 277 27.19 10.09 5.85
C LYS A 277 26.45 9.87 4.53
N GLN A 278 25.29 10.48 4.34
CA GLN A 278 24.37 10.14 3.24
C GLN A 278 23.83 11.36 2.50
N TYR A 279 23.67 12.47 3.20
CA TYR A 279 23.00 13.64 2.65
C TYR A 279 23.84 14.90 2.92
N SER A 280 23.84 15.79 1.94
CA SER A 280 24.36 17.15 2.06
C SER A 280 23.30 18.16 1.64
N ILE A 281 23.35 19.35 2.23
CA ILE A 281 22.52 20.50 1.87
C ILE A 281 23.40 21.61 1.30
N SER A 282 22.93 22.27 0.25
CA SER A 282 23.64 23.39 -0.35
C SER A 282 23.20 24.74 0.23
N ASN A 283 24.05 25.76 0.11
CA ASN A 283 23.73 27.15 0.44
C ASN A 283 22.59 27.71 -0.44
N LYS A 284 22.21 27.03 -1.52
CA LYS A 284 21.06 27.35 -2.38
C LYS A 284 19.80 26.55 -2.00
N GLY A 285 19.88 25.71 -0.96
CA GLY A 285 18.77 24.92 -0.45
C GLY A 285 18.50 23.63 -1.20
N ARG A 286 19.41 23.17 -2.08
CA ARG A 286 19.31 21.82 -2.67
C ARG A 286 19.76 20.78 -1.66
N VAL A 287 19.19 19.58 -1.72
CA VAL A 287 19.61 18.45 -0.88
C VAL A 287 20.06 17.33 -1.80
N LYS A 288 21.31 16.90 -1.64
CA LYS A 288 21.96 15.84 -2.41
C LYS A 288 22.08 14.61 -1.53
N ARG A 289 21.68 13.45 -2.05
CA ARG A 289 22.04 12.15 -1.50
C ARG A 289 23.32 11.69 -2.18
N TRP A 290 24.33 11.33 -1.40
CA TRP A 290 25.55 10.72 -1.90
C TRP A 290 25.32 9.26 -2.24
N GLY A 291 26.06 8.79 -3.24
CA GLY A 291 26.00 7.44 -3.71
C GLY A 291 26.40 6.47 -2.60
N ALA A 292 25.52 5.54 -2.26
CA ALA A 292 25.73 4.64 -1.15
C ALA A 292 25.15 3.26 -1.44
N TRP A 293 25.84 2.25 -0.91
CA TRP A 293 25.32 0.89 -0.85
C TRP A 293 24.21 0.81 0.20
N ASN A 294 23.07 0.22 -0.16
CA ASN A 294 22.06 -0.10 0.85
C ASN A 294 22.66 -1.05 1.91
N VAL A 295 22.61 -0.64 3.18
CA VAL A 295 23.15 -1.40 4.33
C VAL A 295 22.20 -2.52 4.77
N THR A 296 20.89 -2.37 4.53
CA THR A 296 19.85 -3.31 4.95
C THR A 296 19.15 -3.99 3.76
N GLY A 297 19.15 -5.32 3.71
CA GLY A 297 18.56 -6.13 2.63
C GLY A 297 19.46 -6.33 1.43
N ARG A 298 18.89 -6.37 0.21
CA ARG A 298 19.65 -6.54 -1.05
C ARG A 298 20.64 -5.36 -1.25
N ARG A 299 21.94 -5.67 -1.42
CA ARG A 299 23.01 -4.69 -1.68
C ARG A 299 22.83 -4.07 -3.07
N ILE A 300 22.17 -2.91 -3.12
CA ILE A 300 21.99 -2.11 -4.33
C ILE A 300 22.76 -0.81 -4.12
N PHE A 301 23.61 -0.44 -5.07
CA PHE A 301 24.26 0.86 -5.10
C PHE A 301 23.27 1.89 -5.66
N LYS A 302 22.92 2.90 -4.86
CA LYS A 302 22.18 4.06 -5.32
C LYS A 302 23.20 5.12 -5.72
N LYS A 303 23.15 5.63 -6.96
CA LYS A 303 23.99 6.77 -7.39
C LYS A 303 23.56 8.07 -6.69
N ASP A 304 24.43 9.07 -6.78
CA ASP A 304 24.17 10.45 -6.37
C ASP A 304 22.85 10.96 -6.95
N TYR A 305 22.11 11.71 -6.15
CA TYR A 305 20.77 12.17 -6.52
C TYR A 305 20.38 13.45 -5.79
N ILE A 306 19.92 14.46 -6.52
CA ILE A 306 19.26 15.63 -5.90
C ILE A 306 17.82 15.27 -5.56
N LEU A 307 17.44 15.43 -4.30
CA LEU A 307 16.10 15.10 -3.84
C LEU A 307 15.07 16.11 -4.36
N PRO A 308 13.89 15.65 -4.80
CA PRO A 308 12.79 16.53 -5.11
C PRO A 308 12.31 17.20 -3.82
N GLN A 309 12.12 18.51 -3.92
CA GLN A 309 11.52 19.31 -2.86
C GLN A 309 10.01 19.38 -3.04
N TYR A 310 9.33 19.53 -1.92
CA TYR A 310 7.89 19.67 -1.84
C TYR A 310 7.55 20.96 -1.09
N VAL A 311 6.32 21.42 -1.29
CA VAL A 311 5.79 22.62 -0.67
C VAL A 311 4.61 22.28 0.23
N GLU A 312 4.57 22.91 1.40
CA GLU A 312 3.43 22.90 2.32
C GLU A 312 2.96 24.34 2.55
N PHE A 313 1.70 24.62 2.19
CA PHE A 313 1.09 25.94 2.35
C PHE A 313 0.53 26.11 3.76
N LYS A 314 0.96 27.18 4.44
CA LYS A 314 0.49 27.59 5.77
C LYS A 314 -0.69 28.56 5.66
N ASP A 315 -0.69 29.37 4.61
CA ASP A 315 -1.80 30.18 4.13
C ASP A 315 -1.68 30.37 2.60
N ASP A 316 -2.52 31.20 1.99
CA ASP A 316 -2.54 31.42 0.53
C ASP A 316 -1.23 31.99 -0.02
N THR A 317 -0.39 32.58 0.83
CA THR A 317 0.84 33.29 0.45
C THR A 317 2.09 32.76 1.12
N VAL A 318 1.99 32.09 2.26
CA VAL A 318 3.08 31.60 3.10
C VAL A 318 3.19 30.09 2.95
N TYR A 319 4.39 29.62 2.63
CA TYR A 319 4.65 28.19 2.48
C TYR A 319 6.05 27.82 2.95
N SER A 320 6.22 26.56 3.33
CA SER A 320 7.51 25.98 3.68
C SER A 320 7.91 24.91 2.67
N MET A 321 9.20 24.89 2.35
CA MET A 321 9.81 23.88 1.48
C MET A 321 10.40 22.76 2.34
N TYR A 322 10.15 21.51 1.95
CA TYR A 322 10.66 20.34 2.65
C TYR A 322 11.16 19.26 1.68
N VAL A 323 12.01 18.37 2.19
CA VAL A 323 12.41 17.12 1.51
C VAL A 323 12.11 15.92 2.39
N ILE A 324 11.95 14.76 1.76
CA ILE A 324 11.72 13.49 2.44
C ILE A 324 13.00 12.65 2.38
N LEU A 325 13.53 12.29 3.54
CA LEU A 325 14.72 11.46 3.71
C LEU A 325 14.31 10.02 4.03
N ASP A 326 15.09 9.06 3.53
CA ASP A 326 14.96 7.65 3.88
C ASP A 326 15.78 7.40 5.17
N ASN A 327 15.20 6.68 6.16
CA ASN A 327 15.97 6.23 7.33
C ASN A 327 16.68 4.90 7.01
N LEU A 328 18.00 4.81 7.26
CA LEU A 328 18.77 3.58 7.02
C LEU A 328 18.41 2.42 7.96
N ALA A 329 17.99 2.73 9.20
CA ALA A 329 17.67 1.73 10.20
C ALA A 329 16.29 1.10 9.96
N ASP A 330 15.36 1.86 9.37
CA ASP A 330 14.01 1.38 9.05
C ASP A 330 13.49 2.01 7.75
N LYS A 331 13.49 1.22 6.67
CA LYS A 331 12.99 1.62 5.35
C LYS A 331 11.50 1.99 5.33
N LYS A 332 10.72 1.63 6.36
CA LYS A 332 9.31 2.03 6.47
C LYS A 332 9.13 3.42 7.09
N LYS A 333 10.19 4.01 7.66
CA LYS A 333 10.13 5.31 8.34
C LYS A 333 10.78 6.40 7.48
N LYS A 334 9.95 7.19 6.82
CA LYS A 334 10.36 8.39 6.07
C LYS A 334 10.37 9.60 7.01
N ILE A 335 11.39 10.46 6.91
CA ILE A 335 11.52 11.67 7.73
C ILE A 335 11.39 12.88 6.82
N SER A 336 10.50 13.81 7.15
CA SER A 336 10.41 15.11 6.48
C SER A 336 11.29 16.13 7.19
N ILE A 337 12.09 16.89 6.43
CA ILE A 337 12.87 18.00 6.98
C ILE A 337 12.55 19.32 6.26
N GLU A 338 12.36 20.39 7.03
CA GLU A 338 12.13 21.73 6.51
C GLU A 338 13.46 22.36 6.07
N ILE A 339 13.61 22.65 4.78
CA ILE A 339 14.89 23.04 4.16
C ILE A 339 15.44 24.31 4.80
N ILE A 340 14.59 25.29 5.08
CA ILE A 340 15.02 26.58 5.59
C ILE A 340 15.65 26.49 6.99
N ARG A 341 15.21 25.52 7.81
CA ARG A 341 15.77 25.28 9.15
C ARG A 341 17.21 24.77 9.05
N PHE A 342 17.42 23.79 8.19
CA PHE A 342 18.73 23.21 7.97
C PHE A 342 19.67 24.17 7.23
N LEU A 343 19.14 24.99 6.32
CA LEU A 343 19.93 26.02 5.65
C LEU A 343 20.41 27.08 6.63
N TYR A 344 19.54 27.56 7.53
CA TYR A 344 19.94 28.50 8.58
C TYR A 344 21.01 27.89 9.50
N TYR A 345 20.79 26.65 9.95
CA TYR A 345 21.74 25.94 10.81
C TYR A 345 23.12 25.81 10.13
N CYS A 346 23.16 25.35 8.88
CA CYS A 346 24.41 25.03 8.20
C CYS A 346 25.16 26.27 7.71
N PHE A 347 24.47 27.33 7.29
CA PHE A 347 25.07 28.46 6.56
C PHE A 347 24.94 29.82 7.27
N ILE A 348 24.19 29.93 8.35
CA ILE A 348 24.00 31.20 9.08
C ILE A 348 24.45 31.07 10.54
N LYS A 349 23.75 30.25 11.34
CA LYS A 349 24.06 30.06 12.75
C LYS A 349 23.45 28.77 13.27
N GLU A 350 24.25 27.99 13.99
CA GLU A 350 23.78 26.77 14.66
C GLU A 350 22.77 27.10 15.77
N PHE A 351 21.76 26.24 15.90
CA PHE A 351 20.74 26.30 16.94
C PHE A 351 20.16 24.89 17.15
N ASP A 352 19.44 24.67 18.25
CA ASP A 352 18.76 23.39 18.48
C ASP A 352 17.67 23.14 17.42
N LEU A 353 17.96 22.24 16.47
CA LEU A 353 17.07 21.84 15.40
C LEU A 353 15.77 21.20 15.91
N ASN A 354 15.77 20.62 17.12
CA ASN A 354 14.61 20.00 17.75
C ASN A 354 13.76 21.00 18.57
N SER A 355 14.24 22.24 18.71
CA SER A 355 13.54 23.25 19.51
C SER A 355 12.21 23.62 18.89
N LYS A 356 11.14 23.39 19.67
CA LYS A 356 9.77 23.85 19.36
C LYS A 356 9.54 25.33 19.70
N THR A 357 10.50 25.97 20.36
CA THR A 357 10.39 27.38 20.80
C THR A 357 11.04 28.36 19.82
N LEU A 358 11.77 27.84 18.83
CA LEU A 358 12.49 28.59 17.82
C LEU A 358 11.93 28.32 16.43
N ILE A 359 11.63 29.40 15.71
CA ILE A 359 11.13 29.35 14.33
C ILE A 359 12.07 30.11 13.40
N ILE A 360 12.10 29.68 12.15
CA ILE A 360 12.81 30.37 11.07
C ILE A 360 11.78 31.10 10.22
N ILE A 361 11.99 32.40 10.04
CA ILE A 361 11.17 33.25 9.17
C ILE A 361 11.94 33.49 7.88
N ASN A 362 11.31 33.09 6.77
CA ASN A 362 11.83 33.34 5.44
C ASN A 362 11.20 34.60 4.85
N LYS A 363 11.97 35.70 4.77
CA LYS A 363 11.53 36.98 4.17
C LYS A 363 11.80 37.08 2.68
N ASN A 364 12.22 35.99 2.04
CA ASN A 364 12.44 35.96 0.60
C ASN A 364 11.14 36.15 -0.20
N LYS A 365 11.25 36.88 -1.31
CA LYS A 365 10.22 36.95 -2.35
C LYS A 365 10.82 36.57 -3.71
N PRO A 366 10.36 35.46 -4.32
CA PRO A 366 9.53 34.39 -3.76
C PRO A 366 10.21 33.60 -2.61
N GLN A 367 9.44 32.95 -1.73
CA GLN A 367 9.95 32.25 -0.55
C GLN A 367 10.84 31.05 -0.88
N TRP A 368 10.73 30.46 -2.08
CA TRP A 368 11.66 29.39 -2.48
C TRP A 368 13.08 29.87 -2.78
N LYS A 369 13.37 31.17 -2.71
CA LYS A 369 14.76 31.67 -2.77
C LYS A 369 15.48 31.38 -1.46
N ALA A 370 16.75 31.00 -1.58
CA ALA A 370 17.66 30.69 -0.48
C ALA A 370 18.64 31.85 -0.21
N ASP A 371 18.16 33.10 -0.21
CA ASP A 371 18.98 34.24 0.18
C ASP A 371 19.14 34.25 1.70
N ALA A 372 20.34 33.89 2.18
CA ALA A 372 20.66 33.77 3.60
C ALA A 372 20.41 35.07 4.38
N SER A 373 20.63 36.23 3.75
CA SER A 373 20.42 37.56 4.38
C SER A 373 18.96 37.82 4.79
N LYS A 374 18.01 37.07 4.21
CA LYS A 374 16.56 37.23 4.42
C LYS A 374 15.95 36.13 5.28
N ILE A 375 16.78 35.32 5.94
CA ILE A 375 16.35 34.23 6.80
C ILE A 375 16.69 34.58 8.25
N ILE A 376 15.68 34.57 9.13
CA ILE A 376 15.81 35.08 10.50
C ILE A 376 15.30 34.03 11.50
N LEU A 377 16.09 33.77 12.54
CA LEU A 377 15.69 32.97 13.70
C LEU A 377 14.96 33.84 14.72
N GLN A 378 13.76 33.42 15.14
CA GLN A 378 12.97 34.12 16.15
C GLN A 378 12.41 33.15 17.19
N LYS A 379 12.27 33.62 18.43
CA LYS A 379 11.51 32.89 19.46
C LYS A 379 10.01 32.99 19.15
N VAL A 380 9.29 31.87 19.26
CA VAL A 380 7.82 31.82 19.06
C VAL A 380 7.09 32.82 19.94
N LYS A 381 7.60 33.09 21.15
CA LYS A 381 7.04 34.08 22.08
C LYS A 381 7.01 35.51 21.51
N ASN A 382 7.91 35.83 20.58
CA ASN A 382 8.06 37.17 20.00
C ASN A 382 7.25 37.34 18.72
N LEU A 383 6.46 36.34 18.30
CA LEU A 383 5.55 36.47 17.17
C LEU A 383 4.34 37.33 17.57
N PRO A 384 3.94 38.30 16.74
CA PRO A 384 2.68 39.03 16.89
C PRO A 384 1.50 38.05 17.04
N LYS A 385 0.54 38.33 17.93
CA LYS A 385 -0.59 37.43 18.25
C LYS A 385 -1.42 37.06 17.00
N ASP A 386 -1.42 37.94 16.01
CA ASP A 386 -2.04 37.87 14.68
C ASP A 386 -1.32 36.94 13.68
N LYS A 387 -0.03 36.64 13.90
CA LYS A 387 0.78 35.73 13.05
C LYS A 387 1.05 34.36 13.66
N LYS A 388 0.51 34.06 14.84
CA LYS A 388 0.45 32.67 15.32
C LYS A 388 -0.41 31.91 14.31
N LEU A 389 0.20 30.95 13.60
CA LEU A 389 -0.51 29.91 12.86
C LEU A 389 -1.74 29.55 13.68
N LYS A 390 -2.93 29.79 13.14
CA LYS A 390 -4.16 29.25 13.70
C LYS A 390 -3.95 27.74 13.63
N SER A 391 -3.42 27.14 14.69
CA SER A 391 -3.61 25.73 14.98
C SER A 391 -5.06 25.46 14.60
N ILE A 392 -5.31 24.48 13.72
CA ILE A 392 -6.67 24.04 13.39
C ILE A 392 -7.45 24.11 14.69
N ARG A 393 -8.29 25.15 14.83
CA ARG A 393 -9.13 25.27 15.99
C ARG A 393 -10.11 24.16 15.75
N ILE A 394 -9.85 23.00 16.36
CA ILE A 394 -10.94 22.24 16.94
C ILE A 394 -11.74 23.30 17.67
N ILE A 395 -12.90 23.70 17.13
CA ILE A 395 -13.77 24.69 17.74
C ILE A 395 -14.35 23.99 18.98
N ALA A 396 -13.52 23.89 20.01
CA ALA A 396 -13.94 23.48 21.33
C ALA A 396 -14.64 24.70 21.94
N ASN A 397 -15.95 24.58 22.15
CA ASN A 397 -16.77 25.48 22.95
C ASN A 397 -16.54 26.98 22.69
N SER A 398 -16.75 27.45 21.47
CA SER A 398 -16.76 28.89 21.19
C SER A 398 -17.99 29.62 21.76
N GLY A 399 -18.97 28.90 22.31
CA GLY A 399 -20.27 29.45 22.74
C GLY A 399 -21.13 29.95 21.57
N LEU A 400 -20.67 29.77 20.33
CA LEU A 400 -21.38 30.18 19.13
C LEU A 400 -22.40 29.12 18.74
N LEU A 401 -23.60 29.55 18.35
CA LEU A 401 -24.65 28.66 17.83
C LEU A 401 -24.40 28.25 16.37
N PHE A 402 -23.68 29.08 15.62
CA PHE A 402 -23.62 29.01 14.17
C PHE A 402 -22.18 28.96 13.63
N ASN A 403 -21.91 28.00 12.75
CA ASN A 403 -20.61 27.86 12.08
C ASN A 403 -20.50 28.79 10.86
N SER A 404 -20.25 30.08 11.10
CA SER A 404 -20.09 31.09 10.05
C SER A 404 -18.99 30.75 9.05
N PHE A 405 -17.91 30.13 9.50
CA PHE A 405 -16.79 29.73 8.64
C PHE A 405 -17.16 28.63 7.64
N LEU A 406 -17.86 27.58 8.09
CA LEU A 406 -18.33 26.52 7.20
C LEU A 406 -19.40 27.05 6.24
N TRP A 407 -20.29 27.94 6.72
CA TRP A 407 -21.29 28.60 5.88
C TRP A 407 -20.66 29.42 4.74
N GLU A 408 -19.59 30.16 5.01
CA GLU A 408 -18.84 30.89 3.97
C GLU A 408 -18.24 29.93 2.93
N LYS A 409 -17.65 28.82 3.37
CA LYS A 409 -17.09 27.80 2.47
C LYS A 409 -18.13 27.09 1.61
N LEU A 410 -19.36 26.95 2.11
CA LEU A 410 -20.48 26.36 1.37
C LEU A 410 -21.14 27.34 0.39
N GLY A 411 -20.55 28.52 0.14
CA GLY A 411 -21.08 29.50 -0.80
C GLY A 411 -22.21 30.37 -0.22
N LYS A 412 -22.26 30.52 1.12
CA LYS A 412 -23.23 31.37 1.83
C LYS A 412 -24.71 31.06 1.50
N PRO A 413 -25.16 29.79 1.60
CA PRO A 413 -26.54 29.42 1.31
C PRO A 413 -27.54 30.18 2.21
N LYS A 414 -28.73 30.48 1.71
CA LYS A 414 -29.77 31.17 2.48
C LYS A 414 -30.31 30.24 3.57
N ILE A 415 -30.02 30.55 4.84
CA ILE A 415 -30.42 29.76 6.00
C ILE A 415 -30.73 30.67 7.19
N ASP A 416 -31.53 30.20 8.13
CA ASP A 416 -31.71 30.86 9.41
C ASP A 416 -30.50 30.61 10.32
N LYS A 417 -29.80 31.69 10.69
CA LYS A 417 -28.63 31.62 11.58
C LYS A 417 -29.00 31.42 13.04
N LYS A 418 -30.25 31.70 13.43
CA LYS A 418 -30.77 31.45 14.79
C LYS A 418 -31.20 29.99 14.96
N ASN A 419 -31.53 29.29 13.89
CA ASN A 419 -31.81 27.86 13.90
C ASN A 419 -31.12 27.16 12.71
N PRO A 420 -29.78 27.03 12.75
CA PRO A 420 -29.04 26.51 11.61
C PRO A 420 -29.22 25.00 11.45
N PRO A 421 -29.10 24.47 10.21
CA PRO A 421 -29.05 23.03 9.96
C PRO A 421 -27.99 22.35 10.83
N ALA A 422 -28.20 21.09 11.19
CA ALA A 422 -27.33 20.36 12.14
C ALA A 422 -25.83 20.45 11.80
N ILE A 423 -25.47 20.35 10.53
CA ILE A 423 -24.08 20.47 10.04
C ILE A 423 -23.44 21.85 10.29
N LEU A 424 -24.24 22.90 10.42
CA LEU A 424 -23.81 24.27 10.73
C LEU A 424 -24.09 24.67 12.20
N ASN A 425 -24.72 23.78 12.98
CA ASN A 425 -25.10 24.02 14.35
C ASN A 425 -23.97 23.62 15.32
N LEU A 426 -23.45 24.61 16.04
CA LEU A 426 -22.35 24.47 16.99
C LEU A 426 -22.84 24.42 18.46
N SER A 427 -24.16 24.40 18.69
CA SER A 427 -24.75 24.25 20.03
C SER A 427 -24.16 23.05 20.77
N LEU A 428 -24.14 23.09 22.10
CA LEU A 428 -23.86 21.89 22.91
C LEU A 428 -25.12 21.08 23.21
N LYS A 429 -26.29 21.67 23.03
CA LYS A 429 -27.57 20.97 23.23
C LYS A 429 -27.79 19.98 22.09
N ASP A 430 -28.37 18.85 22.45
CA ASP A 430 -28.85 17.88 21.50
C ASP A 430 -30.05 18.47 20.74
N LEU A 431 -30.10 18.23 19.43
CA LEU A 431 -31.25 18.59 18.60
C LEU A 431 -32.38 17.57 18.82
N PRO A 432 -33.63 17.92 18.48
CA PRO A 432 -34.73 16.96 18.51
C PRO A 432 -34.38 15.68 17.75
N ASP A 433 -34.60 14.52 18.35
CA ASP A 433 -34.31 13.19 17.80
C ASP A 433 -32.82 12.93 17.46
N GLU A 434 -31.90 13.68 18.06
CA GLU A 434 -30.47 13.49 17.88
C GLU A 434 -29.94 12.36 18.78
N GLN A 435 -29.38 11.33 18.14
CA GLN A 435 -28.78 10.18 18.82
C GLN A 435 -27.29 10.13 18.53
N TRP A 436 -26.48 9.85 19.55
CA TRP A 436 -25.03 9.81 19.46
C TRP A 436 -24.52 8.37 19.53
N LYS A 437 -23.51 8.05 18.70
CA LYS A 437 -22.77 6.78 18.74
C LYS A 437 -21.26 7.03 18.74
N PRO A 438 -20.45 6.16 19.36
CA PRO A 438 -18.99 6.21 19.24
C PRO A 438 -18.57 6.24 17.76
N LEU A 439 -17.60 7.10 17.45
CA LEU A 439 -17.03 7.16 16.10
C LEU A 439 -16.07 5.96 15.93
N PRO A 440 -16.25 5.10 14.90
CA PRO A 440 -15.34 3.99 14.65
C PRO A 440 -13.88 4.44 14.54
N ASP A 441 -12.95 3.66 15.10
CA ASP A 441 -11.50 3.93 15.23
C ASP A 441 -11.13 5.08 16.20
N TYR A 442 -12.12 5.72 16.84
CA TYR A 442 -11.94 6.84 17.76
C TYR A 442 -12.91 6.78 18.95
N GLU A 443 -13.33 5.58 19.33
CA GLU A 443 -14.46 5.31 20.23
C GLU A 443 -14.34 6.03 21.58
N ASP A 444 -13.11 6.12 22.12
CA ASP A 444 -12.83 6.74 23.42
C ASP A 444 -12.65 8.27 23.36
N LYS A 445 -12.70 8.86 22.16
CA LYS A 445 -12.34 10.27 21.93
C LYS A 445 -13.50 11.06 21.33
N TYR A 446 -14.30 10.47 20.46
CA TYR A 446 -15.33 11.17 19.71
C TYR A 446 -16.61 10.35 19.57
N VAL A 447 -17.73 11.05 19.56
CA VAL A 447 -19.04 10.50 19.16
C VAL A 447 -19.60 11.29 18.00
N ILE A 448 -20.32 10.60 17.12
CA ILE A 448 -21.00 11.15 15.96
C ILE A 448 -22.52 11.00 16.12
N SER A 449 -23.27 12.02 15.73
CA SER A 449 -24.72 11.97 15.77
C SER A 449 -25.32 11.45 14.47
N ASN A 450 -26.53 10.91 14.55
CA ASN A 450 -27.37 10.60 13.38
C ASN A 450 -27.68 11.83 12.49
N LYS A 451 -27.35 13.04 12.94
CA LYS A 451 -27.47 14.30 12.17
C LYS A 451 -26.14 14.84 11.66
N GLY A 452 -25.07 14.04 11.73
CA GLY A 452 -23.75 14.36 11.17
C GLY A 452 -22.90 15.33 12.01
N ARG A 453 -23.29 15.59 13.27
CA ARG A 453 -22.48 16.37 14.22
C ARG A 453 -21.46 15.47 14.91
N ILE A 454 -20.28 16.01 15.24
CA ILE A 454 -19.24 15.28 15.97
C ILE A 454 -18.91 16.06 17.24
N LYS A 455 -18.91 15.40 18.40
CA LYS A 455 -18.45 15.97 19.67
C LYS A 455 -17.31 15.12 20.25
N LYS A 456 -16.36 15.80 20.89
CA LYS A 456 -15.31 15.14 21.66
C LYS A 456 -15.88 14.73 23.03
N ILE A 457 -15.61 13.50 23.46
CA ILE A 457 -15.92 13.09 24.83
C ILE A 457 -14.90 13.75 25.76
N SER A 458 -15.33 14.72 26.58
CA SER A 458 -14.46 15.37 27.57
C SER A 458 -14.36 14.52 28.83
N HIS A 459 -13.21 13.91 29.08
CA HIS A 459 -12.82 13.50 30.44
C HIS A 459 -12.37 14.78 31.19
N TYR A 460 -13.06 15.15 32.27
CA TYR A 460 -12.63 16.25 33.15
C TYR A 460 -12.38 15.70 34.56
N GLY A 461 -11.19 15.98 35.12
CA GLY A 461 -10.99 16.11 36.58
C GLY A 461 -9.75 15.43 37.21
N ILE A 462 -8.69 16.21 37.44
CA ILE A 462 -7.95 16.41 38.72
C ILE A 462 -7.32 15.18 39.46
N GLN A 463 -5.97 15.21 39.60
CA GLN A 463 -5.07 14.80 40.73
C GLN A 463 -5.28 13.41 41.41
N ILE A 464 -4.29 12.57 41.80
CA ILE A 464 -2.96 12.78 42.43
C ILE A 464 -2.28 11.38 42.67
N PHE A 465 -0.93 11.34 42.85
CA PHE A 465 -0.02 10.28 43.39
C PHE A 465 0.15 8.95 42.61
N GLN A 466 1.30 8.25 42.59
CA GLN A 466 2.47 8.24 43.47
C GLN A 466 3.71 7.66 42.74
N SER A 467 4.88 8.03 43.24
CA SER A 467 6.22 7.48 43.00
C SER A 467 6.31 5.96 43.15
N PHE A 468 7.16 5.31 42.35
CA PHE A 468 7.96 4.16 42.81
C PHE A 468 9.38 4.27 42.25
N GLN A 469 10.33 3.86 43.10
CA GLN A 469 11.79 3.95 42.99
C GLN A 469 12.37 3.37 41.71
#